data_AF-A0ABD3MZV9-F1
#
_entry.id   AF-A0ABD3MZV9-F1
#
_cell.length_a   1.000
_cell.length_b   1.000
_cell.length_c   1.000
_cell.angle_alpha   90.00
_cell.angle_beta   90.00
_cell.angle_gamma   90.00
#
_symmetry.space_group_name_H-M   'P 1'
#
loop_
_entity.id
_entity.type
_entity.pdbx_description
1 polymer ?
#
loop_
_entity_poly.entity_id
_entity_poly.type
_entity_poly.pdbx_seq_one_letter_code
_entity_poly.pdbx_strand_id
1 'polypeptide(L)'
;MTRDPSSPDPRGVAVVDTSSSSIATIIPPYDVDDAILSTRHFRYTYFFFVYDSASDIFHVVHNVPSCDYGCARVHRLAHSLSYALRVNFPKRILRTPDGSNDLVFMIGCGDAPRVYARCLGSTDPCDSSAMPPVLQFGSIFRDHFRNMIAMPLPVRPHMPCLDEWQENRQTGGAICSDLLPLVVGQHPRPTALTTGPRGGLPFGEELGIIPSYGDDLYWDALMPQIIWRGTDFQYLHTMYPNMRPPTYRLDIEPREAELGGGGFANEYERRRWAIQKLWEMGDDLLLPRWRGVLLTSEAELEAAAAMEMQRDGNGGGNDVLLPWVNIKFANVNVGGVKTPADQNEEYLTLQGLGIAAIGEYVSMAEQAKFKYHIDLGGGGGTTWTGTIEKLAMPGLLFHHVTPTKDWFHDLLVPWEHYVPVAADLSDLRRKYEWAESHPVEARQIAENGTRFARWMGSLEGLSRLYEEFMVTPLRNVILAYRPMPPKDRQGLARVGKSVLDVILESGNGSFKVVSRCTGQKGIHCKPELG
;
A
#
# COMPACT_ATOMS: atom_id res chain seq x y z
N MET A 1 -9.21 -58.56 0.69
CA MET A 1 -8.49 -57.73 1.67
C MET A 1 -8.77 -56.29 1.33
N THR A 2 -9.39 -55.61 2.29
CA THR A 2 -10.05 -54.31 2.24
C THR A 2 -9.05 -53.15 2.05
N ARG A 3 -9.36 -52.21 1.15
CA ARG A 3 -8.65 -50.93 1.04
C ARG A 3 -9.21 -49.96 2.07
N ASP A 4 -8.30 -49.35 2.81
CA ASP A 4 -8.55 -48.32 3.81
C ASP A 4 -8.81 -46.96 3.12
N PRO A 5 -9.90 -46.20 3.42
CA PRO A 5 -10.27 -44.99 2.70
C PRO A 5 -9.65 -43.69 3.25
N SER A 6 -8.70 -43.71 4.19
CA SER A 6 -8.26 -42.50 4.91
C SER A 6 -6.81 -42.06 4.66
N SER A 7 -6.42 -41.86 3.40
CA SER A 7 -5.15 -41.19 3.06
C SER A 7 -5.43 -39.94 2.20
N PRO A 8 -5.11 -38.72 2.67
CA PRO A 8 -5.20 -37.53 1.84
C PRO A 8 -4.02 -37.44 0.88
N ASP A 9 -4.33 -37.14 -0.38
CA ASP A 9 -3.39 -36.89 -1.48
C ASP A 9 -2.64 -35.55 -1.27
N PRO A 10 -1.29 -35.51 -1.26
CA PRO A 10 -0.51 -34.31 -0.99
C PRO A 10 -0.40 -33.33 -2.18
N ARG A 11 -1.22 -33.43 -3.23
CA ARG A 11 -1.14 -32.59 -4.44
C ARG A 11 -2.42 -31.86 -4.85
N GLY A 12 -3.38 -31.71 -3.94
CA GLY A 12 -4.56 -30.87 -4.16
C GLY A 12 -4.46 -29.56 -3.40
N VAL A 13 -3.99 -28.49 -4.03
CA VAL A 13 -4.32 -27.15 -3.56
C VAL A 13 -5.84 -27.05 -3.67
N ALA A 14 -6.53 -26.95 -2.54
CA ALA A 14 -7.88 -26.42 -2.53
C ALA A 14 -7.75 -24.93 -2.89
N VAL A 15 -7.60 -24.65 -4.18
CA VAL A 15 -7.91 -23.34 -4.72
C VAL A 15 -9.39 -23.22 -4.42
N VAL A 16 -9.72 -22.46 -3.38
CA VAL A 16 -11.09 -22.04 -3.14
C VAL A 16 -11.57 -21.49 -4.48
N ASP A 17 -12.58 -22.15 -5.05
CA ASP A 17 -13.28 -21.63 -6.20
C ASP A 17 -13.89 -20.30 -5.74
N THR A 18 -13.21 -19.20 -6.05
CA THR A 18 -13.66 -17.83 -5.76
C THR A 18 -14.83 -17.42 -6.66
N SER A 19 -15.52 -18.38 -7.28
CA SER A 19 -16.81 -18.18 -7.93
C SER A 19 -17.90 -17.66 -6.96
N SER A 20 -17.64 -17.64 -5.64
CA SER A 20 -18.47 -16.90 -4.68
C SER A 20 -17.70 -15.74 -4.02
N SER A 21 -17.82 -14.54 -4.61
CA SER A 21 -17.79 -13.20 -3.96
C SER A 21 -17.07 -12.10 -4.77
N SER A 22 -17.23 -12.07 -6.10
CA SER A 22 -17.30 -10.76 -6.77
C SER A 22 -18.77 -10.47 -7.00
N ILE A 23 -19.40 -9.73 -6.10
CA ILE A 23 -20.55 -8.92 -6.52
C ILE A 23 -19.98 -8.09 -7.65
N ALA A 24 -20.33 -8.40 -8.90
CA ALA A 24 -19.94 -7.58 -10.04
C ALA A 24 -20.31 -6.15 -9.66
N THR A 25 -19.30 -5.30 -9.43
CA THR A 25 -19.53 -3.92 -9.00
C THR A 25 -20.41 -3.29 -10.08
N ILE A 26 -21.69 -3.11 -9.78
CA ILE A 26 -22.63 -2.52 -10.73
C ILE A 26 -22.23 -1.05 -10.79
N ILE A 27 -21.49 -0.70 -11.84
CA ILE A 27 -21.11 0.69 -12.12
C ILE A 27 -22.34 1.38 -12.72
N PRO A 28 -22.84 2.47 -12.11
CA PRO A 28 -23.91 3.25 -12.69
C PRO A 28 -23.51 3.78 -14.08
N PRO A 29 -24.43 3.75 -15.07
CA PRO A 29 -24.14 4.36 -16.35
C PRO A 29 -23.82 5.84 -16.21
N TYR A 30 -22.85 6.34 -16.97
CA TYR A 30 -22.38 7.71 -16.86
C TYR A 30 -21.96 8.28 -18.22
N ASP A 31 -21.94 9.60 -18.34
CA ASP A 31 -21.42 10.31 -19.52
C ASP A 31 -20.34 11.36 -19.16
N VAL A 32 -19.93 12.15 -20.15
CA VAL A 32 -18.91 13.20 -19.96
C VAL A 32 -19.34 14.28 -18.95
N ASP A 33 -20.64 14.54 -18.78
CA ASP A 33 -21.12 15.57 -17.85
C ASP A 33 -21.04 15.08 -16.41
N ASP A 34 -21.29 13.78 -16.20
CA ASP A 34 -21.02 13.14 -14.91
C ASP A 34 -19.52 13.23 -14.56
N ALA A 35 -18.64 12.92 -15.52
CA ALA A 35 -17.19 12.96 -15.34
C ALA A 35 -16.66 14.38 -15.00
N ILE A 36 -17.23 15.42 -15.63
CA ILE A 36 -16.91 16.82 -15.33
C ILE A 36 -17.43 17.19 -13.94
N LEU A 37 -18.67 16.80 -13.61
CA LEU A 37 -19.28 17.13 -12.31
C LEU A 37 -18.48 16.55 -11.14
N SER A 38 -17.98 15.32 -11.27
CA SER A 38 -17.26 14.65 -10.20
C SER A 38 -15.96 15.37 -9.80
N THR A 39 -15.37 16.21 -10.66
CA THR A 39 -14.18 17.03 -10.31
C THR A 39 -14.39 17.89 -9.06
N ARG A 40 -15.64 18.27 -8.73
CA ARG A 40 -15.97 19.09 -7.56
C ARG A 40 -15.65 18.43 -6.22
N HIS A 41 -15.42 17.12 -6.21
CA HIS A 41 -15.14 16.34 -5.01
C HIS A 41 -13.66 16.02 -4.84
N PHE A 42 -12.86 16.21 -5.90
CA PHE A 42 -11.45 15.86 -5.94
C PHE A 42 -10.56 17.10 -6.02
N ARG A 43 -9.34 16.96 -5.50
CA ARG A 43 -8.26 17.93 -5.62
C ARG A 43 -7.39 17.59 -6.83
N TYR A 44 -6.11 17.92 -6.76
CA TYR A 44 -5.13 17.91 -7.84
C TYR A 44 -4.56 16.52 -8.26
N THR A 45 -5.16 15.39 -7.87
CA THR A 45 -4.70 14.08 -8.36
C THR A 45 -5.82 13.31 -9.05
N TYR A 46 -6.61 14.05 -9.83
CA TYR A 46 -7.74 13.56 -10.58
C TYR A 46 -7.55 13.93 -12.05
N PHE A 47 -7.63 12.93 -12.92
CA PHE A 47 -7.33 13.05 -14.33
C PHE A 47 -8.46 12.48 -15.15
N PHE A 48 -8.72 13.09 -16.31
CA PHE A 48 -9.53 12.47 -17.34
C PHE A 48 -8.61 11.68 -18.25
N PHE A 49 -9.00 10.44 -18.56
CA PHE A 49 -8.37 9.63 -19.57
C PHE A 49 -9.34 9.52 -20.75
N VAL A 50 -9.01 10.23 -21.83
CA VAL A 50 -9.91 10.45 -22.96
C VAL A 50 -9.36 9.72 -24.17
N TYR A 51 -10.15 8.85 -24.81
CA TYR A 51 -9.86 8.37 -26.15
C TYR A 51 -10.58 9.27 -27.16
N ASP A 52 -9.81 9.93 -28.02
CA ASP A 52 -10.31 10.68 -29.17
C ASP A 52 -10.31 9.75 -30.40
N SER A 53 -11.51 9.38 -30.83
CA SER A 53 -11.70 8.45 -31.94
C SER A 53 -11.42 9.07 -33.32
N ALA A 54 -11.42 10.40 -33.43
CA ALA A 54 -11.14 11.09 -34.69
C ALA A 54 -9.63 11.08 -35.00
N SER A 55 -8.80 11.28 -33.98
CA SER A 55 -7.34 11.25 -34.10
C SER A 55 -6.69 9.90 -33.77
N ASP A 56 -7.44 8.96 -33.19
CA ASP A 56 -6.94 7.68 -32.66
C ASP A 56 -5.86 7.87 -31.58
N ILE A 57 -6.07 8.85 -30.70
CA ILE A 57 -5.14 9.23 -29.62
C ILE A 57 -5.82 9.15 -28.26
N PHE A 58 -5.08 8.68 -27.25
CA PHE A 58 -5.46 8.82 -25.85
C PHE A 58 -4.84 10.08 -25.26
N HIS A 59 -5.65 10.88 -24.57
CA HIS A 59 -5.26 12.10 -23.89
C HIS A 59 -5.43 11.94 -22.38
N VAL A 60 -4.43 12.38 -21.62
CA VAL A 60 -4.56 12.58 -20.18
C VAL A 60 -4.78 14.07 -19.93
N VAL A 61 -5.91 14.43 -19.34
CA VAL A 61 -6.23 15.80 -18.97
C VAL A 61 -6.19 15.93 -17.46
N HIS A 62 -5.39 16.85 -16.96
CA HIS A 62 -5.33 17.19 -15.54
C HIS A 62 -6.43 18.20 -15.20
N ASN A 63 -7.10 17.99 -14.07
CA ASN A 63 -8.11 18.92 -13.54
C ASN A 63 -7.56 20.23 -12.93
N VAL A 64 -6.25 20.51 -13.01
CA VAL A 64 -5.63 21.76 -12.54
C VAL A 64 -4.61 22.28 -13.57
N PRO A 65 -4.21 23.57 -13.52
CA PRO A 65 -3.47 24.21 -14.61
C PRO A 65 -2.01 23.75 -14.76
N SER A 66 -1.42 23.22 -13.70
CA SER A 66 0.00 22.82 -13.64
C SER A 66 0.17 21.31 -13.43
N CYS A 67 1.37 20.80 -13.73
CA CYS A 67 1.69 19.38 -13.68
C CYS A 67 2.54 19.02 -12.44
N ASP A 68 2.22 19.60 -11.28
CA ASP A 68 3.05 19.48 -10.07
C ASP A 68 2.70 18.24 -9.23
N TYR A 69 1.51 17.65 -9.46
CA TYR A 69 0.97 16.62 -8.58
C TYR A 69 0.58 15.36 -9.36
N GLY A 70 1.24 14.24 -9.07
CA GLY A 70 0.89 12.94 -9.65
C GLY A 70 1.25 12.76 -11.12
N CYS A 71 1.70 13.80 -11.84
CA CYS A 71 2.02 13.73 -13.27
C CYS A 71 3.02 12.64 -13.65
N ALA A 72 4.11 12.50 -12.89
CA ALA A 72 5.09 11.42 -13.10
C ALA A 72 4.48 10.01 -12.89
N ARG A 73 3.46 9.89 -12.04
CA ARG A 73 2.73 8.63 -11.81
C ARG A 73 1.73 8.39 -12.94
N VAL A 74 0.89 9.37 -13.26
CA VAL A 74 -0.14 9.22 -14.31
C VAL A 74 0.46 9.00 -15.70
N HIS A 75 1.64 9.56 -15.99
CA HIS A 75 2.31 9.34 -17.28
C HIS A 75 2.68 7.86 -17.48
N ARG A 76 3.17 7.19 -16.42
CA ARG A 76 3.43 5.74 -16.45
C ARG A 76 2.14 4.95 -16.66
N LEU A 77 1.07 5.34 -15.96
CA LEU A 77 -0.25 4.69 -16.08
C LEU A 77 -0.86 4.84 -17.47
N ALA A 78 -0.72 6.02 -18.08
CA ALA A 78 -1.29 6.32 -19.38
C ALA A 78 -0.77 5.37 -20.47
N HIS A 79 0.51 5.03 -20.38
CA HIS A 79 1.13 4.05 -21.25
C HIS A 79 0.48 2.67 -21.05
N SER A 80 0.55 2.11 -19.84
CA SER A 80 0.05 0.76 -19.60
C SER A 80 -1.45 0.62 -19.90
N LEU A 81 -2.25 1.67 -19.64
CA LEU A 81 -3.69 1.70 -19.93
C LEU A 81 -4.00 1.80 -21.43
N SER A 82 -3.33 2.69 -22.16
CA SER A 82 -3.57 2.82 -23.60
C SER A 82 -3.26 1.52 -24.35
N TYR A 83 -2.19 0.82 -23.94
CA TYR A 83 -1.85 -0.49 -24.48
C TYR A 83 -2.90 -1.56 -24.10
N ALA A 84 -3.26 -1.66 -22.82
CA ALA A 84 -4.26 -2.60 -22.33
C ALA A 84 -5.62 -2.43 -23.05
N LEU A 85 -6.03 -1.19 -23.30
CA LEU A 85 -7.28 -0.89 -24.01
C LEU A 85 -7.26 -1.38 -25.46
N ARG A 86 -6.15 -1.16 -26.19
CA ARG A 86 -6.03 -1.61 -27.57
C ARG A 86 -5.98 -3.13 -27.69
N VAL A 87 -5.25 -3.79 -26.80
CA VAL A 87 -5.07 -5.25 -26.85
C VAL A 87 -6.34 -5.98 -26.46
N ASN A 88 -7.00 -5.56 -25.38
CA ASN A 88 -8.14 -6.31 -24.83
C ASN A 88 -9.49 -5.84 -25.39
N PHE A 89 -9.59 -4.60 -25.88
CA PHE A 89 -10.84 -4.03 -26.40
C PHE A 89 -10.70 -3.40 -27.79
N PRO A 90 -10.09 -4.08 -28.79
CA PRO A 90 -9.81 -3.49 -30.09
C PRO A 90 -11.07 -2.97 -30.79
N LYS A 91 -12.21 -3.68 -30.68
CA LYS A 91 -13.49 -3.24 -31.27
C LYS A 91 -13.99 -1.92 -30.71
N ARG A 92 -13.66 -1.59 -29.45
CA ARG A 92 -14.05 -0.31 -28.82
C ARG A 92 -13.11 0.83 -29.20
N ILE A 93 -11.85 0.51 -29.51
CA ILE A 93 -10.76 1.44 -29.85
C ILE A 93 -10.46 1.37 -31.37
N LEU A 94 -11.53 1.29 -32.16
CA LEU A 94 -11.48 1.37 -33.62
C LEU A 94 -12.44 2.47 -34.10
N ARG A 95 -12.07 3.12 -35.20
CA ARG A 95 -12.91 4.13 -35.86
C ARG A 95 -14.13 3.44 -36.48
N THR A 96 -15.33 3.75 -36.02
CA THR A 96 -16.55 3.35 -36.73
C THR A 96 -16.91 4.37 -37.80
N PRO A 97 -17.54 3.96 -38.91
CA PRO A 97 -18.01 4.90 -39.93
C PRO A 97 -19.19 5.79 -39.47
N ASP A 98 -19.90 5.39 -38.39
CA ASP A 98 -21.26 5.87 -38.11
C ASP A 98 -21.39 6.82 -36.89
N GLY A 99 -20.28 7.30 -36.32
CA GLY A 99 -20.29 8.21 -35.16
C GLY A 99 -18.97 8.26 -34.40
N SER A 100 -18.88 9.19 -33.43
CA SER A 100 -17.74 9.27 -32.50
C SER A 100 -17.78 8.10 -31.52
N ASN A 101 -16.66 7.39 -31.42
CA ASN A 101 -16.40 6.37 -30.40
C ASN A 101 -15.55 6.95 -29.26
N ASP A 102 -15.67 8.24 -28.99
CA ASP A 102 -14.92 8.82 -27.88
C ASP A 102 -15.27 8.10 -26.57
N LEU A 103 -14.31 8.07 -25.66
CA LEU A 103 -14.46 7.47 -24.35
C LEU A 103 -13.82 8.39 -23.32
N VAL A 104 -14.45 8.54 -22.17
CA VAL A 104 -13.78 9.11 -21.00
C VAL A 104 -14.03 8.24 -19.78
N PHE A 105 -12.98 8.04 -19.02
CA PHE A 105 -13.08 7.60 -17.63
C PHE A 105 -12.04 8.32 -16.80
N MET A 106 -12.20 8.28 -15.49
CA MET A 106 -11.42 9.13 -14.61
C MET A 106 -10.43 8.32 -13.81
N ILE A 107 -9.24 8.88 -13.68
CA ILE A 107 -8.09 8.26 -13.06
C ILE A 107 -7.74 9.07 -11.83
N GLY A 108 -7.59 8.41 -10.71
CA GLY A 108 -6.90 8.95 -9.55
C GLY A 108 -5.56 8.26 -9.37
N CYS A 109 -4.53 8.99 -8.94
CA CYS A 109 -3.25 8.39 -8.57
C CYS A 109 -2.62 9.12 -7.38
N GLY A 110 -1.93 8.42 -6.50
CA GLY A 110 -1.52 9.02 -5.23
C GLY A 110 -1.53 8.02 -4.09
N ASP A 111 -0.92 8.36 -2.96
CA ASP A 111 -0.83 7.46 -1.80
C ASP A 111 -2.23 7.06 -1.31
N ALA A 112 -3.14 8.03 -1.22
CA ALA A 112 -4.58 7.86 -0.99
C ALA A 112 -5.36 8.83 -1.90
N PRO A 113 -6.69 8.66 -2.04
CA PRO A 113 -7.48 9.53 -2.90
C PRO A 113 -7.47 10.98 -2.36
N ARG A 114 -7.14 11.94 -3.22
CA ARG A 114 -7.13 13.37 -2.84
C ARG A 114 -8.49 13.99 -3.01
N VAL A 115 -9.40 13.64 -2.10
CA VAL A 115 -10.74 14.23 -2.00
C VAL A 115 -10.75 15.42 -1.05
N TYR A 116 -11.75 16.30 -1.16
CA TYR A 116 -11.94 17.36 -0.17
C TYR A 116 -12.43 16.77 1.16
N ALA A 117 -11.91 17.27 2.28
CA ALA A 117 -12.25 16.78 3.63
C ALA A 117 -13.76 16.76 3.92
N ARG A 118 -14.52 17.71 3.35
CA ARG A 118 -15.99 17.72 3.45
C ARG A 118 -16.62 16.38 3.03
N CYS A 119 -16.02 15.66 2.09
CA CYS A 119 -16.52 14.39 1.59
C CYS A 119 -16.13 13.16 2.43
N LEU A 120 -15.37 13.34 3.51
CA LEU A 120 -14.95 12.26 4.42
C LEU A 120 -15.66 12.35 5.79
N GLY A 121 -16.73 13.16 5.88
CA GLY A 121 -17.56 13.26 7.07
C GLY A 121 -18.52 12.08 7.22
N SER A 122 -19.12 11.95 8.40
CA SER A 122 -20.08 10.87 8.73
C SER A 122 -21.38 10.91 7.93
N THR A 123 -21.76 12.09 7.43
CA THR A 123 -22.82 12.25 6.41
C THR A 123 -22.14 12.29 5.05
N ASP A 124 -22.44 11.39 4.09
CA ASP A 124 -21.88 11.43 2.72
C ASP A 124 -22.45 12.65 1.98
N PRO A 125 -21.79 13.83 2.02
CA PRO A 125 -22.35 15.07 1.50
C PRO A 125 -22.00 15.22 0.02
N CYS A 126 -21.30 14.23 -0.54
CA CYS A 126 -20.79 14.22 -1.90
C CYS A 126 -21.52 13.16 -2.75
N ASP A 127 -22.49 12.44 -2.17
CA ASP A 127 -23.33 11.41 -2.80
C ASP A 127 -22.51 10.49 -3.71
N SER A 128 -21.54 9.81 -3.10
CA SER A 128 -20.58 9.01 -3.84
C SER A 128 -21.16 7.80 -4.56
N SER A 129 -22.38 7.41 -4.20
CA SER A 129 -23.09 6.27 -4.80
C SER A 129 -23.61 6.56 -6.21
N ALA A 130 -23.89 7.83 -6.53
CA ALA A 130 -24.34 8.29 -7.84
C ALA A 130 -23.19 8.78 -8.74
N MET A 131 -21.95 8.74 -8.25
CA MET A 131 -20.80 9.24 -8.99
C MET A 131 -20.27 8.25 -10.03
N PRO A 132 -19.74 8.75 -11.16
CA PRO A 132 -19.09 7.90 -12.15
C PRO A 132 -17.82 7.23 -11.57
N PRO A 133 -17.39 6.09 -12.12
CA PRO A 133 -16.31 5.28 -11.57
C PRO A 133 -14.95 5.99 -11.69
N VAL A 134 -14.16 5.98 -10.62
CA VAL A 134 -12.78 6.48 -10.61
C VAL A 134 -11.82 5.30 -10.45
N LEU A 135 -11.00 5.07 -11.46
CA LEU A 135 -9.92 4.10 -11.42
C LEU A 135 -8.78 4.68 -10.57
N GLN A 136 -8.66 4.22 -9.32
CA GLN A 136 -7.71 4.76 -8.34
C GLN A 136 -6.45 3.90 -8.30
N PHE A 137 -5.35 4.42 -8.84
CA PHE A 137 -4.01 3.85 -8.82
C PHE A 137 -3.27 4.34 -7.57
N GLY A 138 -3.72 3.82 -6.44
CA GLY A 138 -3.38 4.24 -5.09
C GLY A 138 -4.16 3.38 -4.11
N SER A 139 -3.96 3.61 -2.81
CA SER A 139 -4.90 3.06 -1.84
C SER A 139 -6.29 3.70 -2.04
N ILE A 140 -7.35 2.96 -1.75
CA ILE A 140 -8.74 3.46 -1.69
C ILE A 140 -9.24 3.47 -0.26
N PHE A 141 -10.25 4.27 0.05
CA PHE A 141 -10.95 4.18 1.33
C PHE A 141 -11.81 2.91 1.38
N ARG A 142 -11.90 2.27 2.54
CA ARG A 142 -12.73 1.08 2.74
C ARG A 142 -14.23 1.43 2.77
N ASP A 143 -14.58 2.48 3.52
CA ASP A 143 -15.97 2.81 3.82
C ASP A 143 -16.48 4.10 3.16
N HIS A 144 -15.61 4.85 2.47
CA HIS A 144 -15.94 6.12 1.81
C HIS A 144 -15.71 6.03 0.30
N PHE A 145 -16.43 6.85 -0.48
CA PHE A 145 -16.25 6.96 -1.94
C PHE A 145 -16.38 5.62 -2.69
N ARG A 146 -17.59 5.04 -2.69
CA ARG A 146 -17.87 3.71 -3.29
C ARG A 146 -17.69 3.65 -4.81
N ASN A 147 -17.58 4.80 -5.48
CA ASN A 147 -17.29 4.88 -6.91
C ASN A 147 -15.80 4.67 -7.24
N MET A 148 -14.92 4.54 -6.24
CA MET A 148 -13.51 4.25 -6.47
C MET A 148 -13.27 2.77 -6.65
N ILE A 149 -12.57 2.43 -7.72
CA ILE A 149 -12.12 1.08 -8.03
C ILE A 149 -10.63 1.03 -7.74
N ALA A 150 -10.21 0.13 -6.85
CA ALA A 150 -8.79 -0.05 -6.54
C ALA A 150 -8.06 -0.65 -7.74
N MET A 151 -7.05 0.07 -8.23
CA MET A 151 -6.22 -0.35 -9.35
C MET A 151 -4.77 -0.61 -8.89
N PRO A 152 -4.02 -1.45 -9.62
CA PRO A 152 -2.60 -1.70 -9.34
C PRO A 152 -1.78 -0.41 -9.24
N LEU A 153 -0.95 -0.29 -8.21
CA LEU A 153 -0.22 0.95 -7.91
C LEU A 153 0.81 1.31 -9.03
N PRO A 154 1.11 2.60 -9.28
CA PRO A 154 2.03 3.06 -10.33
C PRO A 154 3.52 2.88 -9.97
N VAL A 155 3.85 1.84 -9.21
CA VAL A 155 5.20 1.52 -8.72
C VAL A 155 5.42 0.01 -8.74
N ARG A 156 6.67 -0.44 -8.82
CA ARG A 156 7.01 -1.87 -8.69
C ARG A 156 6.66 -2.37 -7.27
N PRO A 157 6.17 -3.61 -7.12
CA PRO A 157 5.98 -4.63 -8.15
C PRO A 157 4.56 -4.65 -8.77
N HIS A 158 3.76 -3.58 -8.68
CA HIS A 158 2.34 -3.64 -9.06
C HIS A 158 2.13 -3.40 -10.57
N MET A 159 1.70 -2.20 -10.97
CA MET A 159 1.38 -1.90 -12.36
C MET A 159 2.55 -2.18 -13.31
N PRO A 160 3.82 -1.84 -13.00
CA PRO A 160 4.93 -2.15 -13.89
C PRO A 160 5.13 -3.65 -14.16
N CYS A 161 4.87 -4.53 -13.18
CA CYS A 161 4.99 -5.97 -13.42
C CYS A 161 3.82 -6.52 -14.22
N LEU A 162 2.60 -5.99 -14.02
CA LEU A 162 1.45 -6.31 -14.87
C LEU A 162 1.65 -5.81 -16.31
N ASP A 163 2.35 -4.68 -16.46
CA ASP A 163 2.73 -4.12 -17.75
C ASP A 163 3.74 -5.03 -18.49
N GLU A 164 4.80 -5.46 -17.81
CA GLU A 164 5.73 -6.46 -18.35
C GLU A 164 5.02 -7.77 -18.74
N TRP A 165 4.09 -8.24 -17.91
CA TRP A 165 3.32 -9.44 -18.20
C TRP A 165 2.47 -9.28 -19.46
N GLN A 166 1.74 -8.17 -19.62
CA GLN A 166 0.88 -7.96 -20.79
C GLN A 166 1.67 -7.81 -22.08
N GLU A 167 2.84 -7.18 -22.05
CA GLU A 167 3.71 -7.02 -23.23
C GLU A 167 4.28 -8.37 -23.70
N ASN A 168 4.52 -9.30 -22.77
CA ASN A 168 5.06 -10.63 -23.07
C ASN A 168 3.97 -11.71 -23.18
N ARG A 169 2.68 -11.35 -23.14
CA ARG A 169 1.58 -12.33 -23.12
C ARG A 169 1.59 -13.26 -24.33
N GLN A 170 2.03 -12.79 -25.50
CA GLN A 170 2.10 -13.58 -26.73
C GLN A 170 3.17 -14.68 -26.70
N THR A 171 4.20 -14.54 -25.87
CA THR A 171 5.29 -15.53 -25.69
C THR A 171 5.09 -16.41 -24.45
N GLY A 172 3.88 -16.39 -23.86
CA GLY A 172 3.56 -17.13 -22.64
C GLY A 172 3.62 -16.31 -21.35
N GLY A 173 3.90 -15.00 -21.45
CA GLY A 173 4.10 -14.11 -20.30
C GLY A 173 5.48 -14.23 -19.69
N ALA A 174 5.91 -13.19 -18.96
CA ALA A 174 7.12 -13.21 -18.15
C ALA A 174 6.76 -12.85 -16.71
N ILE A 175 7.39 -13.53 -15.76
CA ILE A 175 7.28 -13.15 -14.35
C ILE A 175 8.28 -12.01 -14.11
N CYS A 176 7.75 -10.91 -13.60
CA CYS A 176 8.52 -9.74 -13.22
C CYS A 176 9.54 -10.10 -12.13
N SER A 177 10.78 -9.61 -12.25
CA SER A 177 11.86 -9.97 -11.34
C SER A 177 11.63 -9.56 -9.88
N ASP A 178 10.82 -8.52 -9.64
CA ASP A 178 10.45 -8.08 -8.30
C ASP A 178 9.58 -9.11 -7.54
N LEU A 179 8.92 -10.03 -8.26
CA LEU A 179 8.06 -11.08 -7.68
C LEU A 179 8.73 -12.47 -7.67
N LEU A 180 9.91 -12.60 -8.28
CA LEU A 180 10.73 -13.82 -8.21
C LEU A 180 11.45 -13.91 -6.85
N PRO A 181 11.99 -15.07 -6.47
CA PRO A 181 12.76 -15.20 -5.23
C PRO A 181 14.00 -14.29 -5.17
N LEU A 182 14.31 -13.82 -3.95
CA LEU A 182 15.47 -12.97 -3.68
C LEU A 182 16.79 -13.71 -3.94
N VAL A 183 17.65 -13.15 -4.78
CA VAL A 183 19.00 -13.69 -5.05
C VAL A 183 20.02 -13.03 -4.11
N VAL A 184 20.51 -13.79 -3.13
CA VAL A 184 21.52 -13.31 -2.16
C VAL A 184 22.88 -13.13 -2.85
N GLY A 185 23.50 -11.95 -2.69
CA GLY A 185 24.86 -11.66 -3.17
C GLY A 185 24.99 -10.82 -4.44
N GLN A 186 23.89 -10.40 -5.07
CA GLN A 186 23.91 -9.58 -6.31
C GLN A 186 23.51 -8.11 -6.14
N HIS A 187 23.23 -7.63 -4.93
CA HIS A 187 22.67 -6.27 -4.74
C HIS A 187 23.50 -5.38 -3.81
N PRO A 188 24.06 -4.26 -4.30
CA PRO A 188 24.63 -3.21 -3.45
C PRO A 188 23.51 -2.50 -2.67
N ARG A 189 23.87 -1.84 -1.55
CA ARG A 189 22.95 -1.05 -0.72
C ARG A 189 22.05 -0.15 -1.59
N PRO A 190 20.74 -0.06 -1.33
CA PRO A 190 19.87 0.86 -2.06
C PRO A 190 20.40 2.29 -1.90
N THR A 191 20.62 2.99 -3.02
CA THR A 191 20.96 4.42 -3.00
C THR A 191 19.69 5.25 -3.21
N ALA A 192 19.72 6.52 -2.85
CA ALA A 192 18.56 7.43 -2.96
C ALA A 192 17.98 7.57 -4.39
N LEU A 193 18.67 7.07 -5.42
CA LEU A 193 18.26 7.09 -6.83
C LEU A 193 17.71 5.75 -7.36
N THR A 194 17.75 4.66 -6.59
CA THR A 194 17.15 3.38 -7.00
C THR A 194 15.72 3.28 -6.48
N THR A 195 14.74 3.52 -7.36
CA THR A 195 13.32 3.34 -7.08
C THR A 195 12.93 1.86 -7.18
N GLY A 196 13.13 1.11 -6.09
CA GLY A 196 12.63 -0.25 -5.89
C GLY A 196 13.73 -1.32 -5.77
N PRO A 197 13.48 -2.42 -5.02
CA PRO A 197 14.41 -3.53 -4.93
C PRO A 197 14.44 -4.28 -6.26
N ARG A 198 15.46 -4.03 -7.08
CA ARG A 198 15.96 -5.08 -7.97
C ARG A 198 16.45 -6.17 -7.02
N GLY A 199 15.64 -7.18 -6.75
CA GLY A 199 15.91 -8.08 -5.64
C GLY A 199 15.11 -9.36 -5.71
N GLY A 200 13.79 -9.27 -5.84
CA GLY A 200 12.89 -10.40 -5.61
C GLY A 200 12.44 -10.50 -4.15
N LEU A 201 11.56 -11.46 -3.86
CA LEU A 201 10.89 -11.66 -2.58
C LEU A 201 11.68 -12.61 -1.65
N PRO A 202 11.76 -12.32 -0.33
CA PRO A 202 12.63 -13.01 0.62
C PRO A 202 12.05 -14.35 1.14
N PHE A 203 11.82 -15.29 0.24
CA PHE A 203 11.31 -16.62 0.59
C PHE A 203 12.31 -17.42 1.45
N GLY A 204 11.80 -18.07 2.50
CA GLY A 204 12.63 -18.77 3.48
C GLY A 204 13.48 -19.92 2.93
N GLU A 205 12.97 -20.65 1.92
CA GLU A 205 13.69 -21.76 1.28
C GLU A 205 14.92 -21.26 0.50
N GLU A 206 14.75 -20.22 -0.32
CA GLU A 206 15.82 -19.63 -1.14
C GLU A 206 16.85 -18.86 -0.30
N LEU A 207 16.46 -18.38 0.88
CA LEU A 207 17.36 -17.80 1.87
C LEU A 207 18.10 -18.85 2.71
N GLY A 208 17.77 -20.14 2.58
CA GLY A 208 18.34 -21.22 3.39
C GLY A 208 17.92 -21.18 4.86
N ILE A 209 16.82 -20.48 5.17
CA ILE A 209 16.23 -20.44 6.51
C ILE A 209 15.39 -21.70 6.75
N ILE A 210 14.66 -22.14 5.72
CA ILE A 210 13.87 -23.38 5.74
C ILE A 210 14.68 -24.48 5.04
N PRO A 211 15.08 -25.55 5.74
CA PRO A 211 15.80 -26.67 5.12
C PRO A 211 14.95 -27.38 4.06
N SER A 212 15.61 -27.90 3.02
CA SER A 212 14.94 -28.56 1.87
C SER A 212 14.15 -29.83 2.22
N TYR A 213 14.30 -30.36 3.44
CA TYR A 213 13.56 -31.53 3.92
C TYR A 213 12.33 -31.16 4.78
N GLY A 214 11.92 -29.89 4.79
CA GLY A 214 10.64 -29.46 5.38
C GLY A 214 10.54 -29.70 6.87
N ASP A 215 11.65 -29.50 7.59
CA ASP A 215 11.67 -29.70 9.03
C ASP A 215 10.95 -28.53 9.73
N ASP A 216 9.90 -28.86 10.47
CA ASP A 216 9.09 -27.95 11.29
C ASP A 216 9.92 -27.14 12.30
N LEU A 217 11.15 -27.59 12.58
CA LEU A 217 12.12 -26.92 13.46
C LEU A 217 12.56 -25.53 12.99
N TYR A 218 12.36 -25.16 11.71
CA TYR A 218 12.76 -23.81 11.25
C TYR A 218 12.04 -22.71 12.02
N TRP A 219 10.77 -22.94 12.40
CA TRP A 219 9.95 -21.94 13.08
C TRP A 219 10.52 -21.59 14.45
N ASP A 220 11.00 -22.59 15.19
CA ASP A 220 11.61 -22.41 16.51
C ASP A 220 12.96 -21.69 16.43
N ALA A 221 13.63 -21.74 15.28
CA ALA A 221 14.88 -21.02 15.03
C ALA A 221 14.68 -19.53 14.68
N LEU A 222 13.46 -19.10 14.33
CA LEU A 222 13.17 -17.69 14.08
C LEU A 222 13.11 -16.89 15.39
N MET A 223 13.64 -15.66 15.36
CA MET A 223 13.66 -14.79 16.55
C MET A 223 12.23 -14.39 16.97
N PRO A 224 11.78 -14.67 18.20
CA PRO A 224 10.39 -14.46 18.64
C PRO A 224 10.12 -12.99 18.99
N GLN A 225 10.35 -12.08 18.04
CA GLN A 225 10.19 -10.64 18.20
C GLN A 225 9.49 -10.07 16.96
N ILE A 226 8.55 -9.14 17.18
CA ILE A 226 7.96 -8.33 16.12
C ILE A 226 8.99 -7.32 15.62
N ILE A 227 9.32 -7.35 14.33
CA ILE A 227 10.27 -6.41 13.73
C ILE A 227 9.57 -5.46 12.74
N TRP A 228 9.98 -4.18 12.76
CA TRP A 228 9.76 -3.24 11.67
C TRP A 228 10.89 -2.23 11.56
N ARG A 229 11.32 -1.98 10.32
CA ARG A 229 12.19 -0.87 9.95
C ARG A 229 11.54 -0.08 8.84
N GLY A 230 11.42 1.24 9.03
CA GLY A 230 10.82 2.07 8.01
C GLY A 230 11.31 3.51 8.02
N THR A 231 10.57 4.33 7.29
CA THR A 231 10.80 5.77 7.19
C THR A 231 9.66 6.50 7.87
N ASP A 232 9.94 7.51 8.68
CA ASP A 232 8.87 8.34 9.23
C ASP A 232 8.18 9.14 8.12
N PHE A 233 6.85 9.13 8.17
CA PHE A 233 6.01 9.70 7.13
C PHE A 233 4.64 10.06 7.71
N GLN A 234 3.94 10.97 7.04
CA GLN A 234 2.56 11.31 7.37
C GLN A 234 1.65 10.07 7.30
N TYR A 235 0.53 10.10 8.02
CA TYR A 235 -0.47 9.03 8.02
C TYR A 235 -1.84 9.61 7.66
N LEU A 236 -2.39 9.21 6.50
CA LEU A 236 -3.76 9.53 6.08
C LEU A 236 -4.20 10.98 6.40
N HIS A 237 -3.36 11.98 6.11
CA HIS A 237 -3.54 13.37 6.56
C HIS A 237 -4.89 13.98 6.16
N THR A 238 -5.53 13.53 5.07
CA THR A 238 -6.88 14.02 4.72
C THR A 238 -7.93 13.59 5.74
N MET A 239 -7.79 12.42 6.36
CA MET A 239 -8.66 11.90 7.42
C MET A 239 -8.21 12.33 8.81
N TYR A 240 -6.89 12.36 9.05
CA TYR A 240 -6.30 12.66 10.36
C TYR A 240 -5.33 13.85 10.25
N PRO A 241 -5.82 15.08 10.05
CA PRO A 241 -4.98 16.25 9.76
C PRO A 241 -4.12 16.71 10.95
N ASN A 242 -4.47 16.29 12.17
CA ASN A 242 -3.78 16.71 13.40
C ASN A 242 -2.67 15.73 13.82
N MET A 243 -2.64 14.51 13.25
CA MET A 243 -1.63 13.52 13.60
C MET A 243 -0.24 13.97 13.14
N ARG A 244 0.75 13.85 14.03
CA ARG A 244 2.13 14.29 13.82
C ARG A 244 3.13 13.46 14.64
N PRO A 245 4.41 13.46 14.27
CA PRO A 245 5.46 12.95 15.16
C PRO A 245 5.50 13.80 16.45
N PRO A 246 5.89 13.19 17.59
CA PRO A 246 6.22 13.93 18.80
C PRO A 246 7.46 14.80 18.57
N THR A 247 7.54 15.93 19.25
CA THR A 247 8.74 16.75 19.35
C THR A 247 9.01 17.11 20.80
N TYR A 248 10.29 17.21 21.16
CA TYR A 248 10.73 17.58 22.49
C TYR A 248 10.08 18.89 22.94
N ARG A 249 10.16 19.93 22.10
CA ARG A 249 9.66 21.28 22.42
C ARG A 249 8.15 21.34 22.69
N LEU A 250 7.35 20.54 21.99
CA LEU A 250 5.88 20.61 22.12
C LEU A 250 5.33 19.60 23.12
N ASP A 251 5.92 18.42 23.20
CA ASP A 251 5.32 17.27 23.90
C ASP A 251 6.06 16.89 25.19
N ILE A 252 7.33 17.30 25.35
CA ILE A 252 8.16 16.96 26.52
C ILE A 252 8.51 18.19 27.36
N GLU A 253 9.14 19.21 26.78
CA GLU A 253 9.66 20.40 27.49
C GLU A 253 8.61 21.06 28.41
N PRO A 254 7.35 21.27 27.99
CA PRO A 254 6.33 21.83 28.87
C PRO A 254 6.03 20.95 30.09
N ARG A 255 6.19 19.63 29.95
CA ARG A 255 5.93 18.64 31.01
C ARG A 255 7.10 18.51 31.97
N GLU A 256 8.33 18.68 31.49
CA GLU A 256 9.51 18.72 32.37
C GLU A 256 9.45 19.93 33.31
N ALA A 257 8.95 21.07 32.84
CA ALA A 257 8.75 22.25 33.67
C ALA A 257 7.75 22.02 34.82
N GLU A 258 6.78 21.12 34.64
CA GLU A 258 5.80 20.73 35.67
C GLU A 258 6.44 19.89 36.81
N LEU A 259 7.61 19.27 36.58
CA LEU A 259 8.32 18.48 37.60
C LEU A 259 8.97 19.33 38.70
N GLY A 260 8.96 20.66 38.57
CA GLY A 260 9.38 21.58 39.63
C GLY A 260 10.86 21.46 40.05
N GLY A 261 11.72 20.92 39.18
CA GLY A 261 13.15 20.73 39.45
C GLY A 261 13.51 19.47 40.25
N GLY A 262 12.53 18.63 40.59
CA GLY A 262 12.79 17.28 41.07
C GLY A 262 13.26 16.41 39.91
N GLY A 263 14.54 16.08 39.86
CA GLY A 263 15.06 15.11 38.89
C GLY A 263 14.48 13.72 39.11
N PHE A 264 14.64 12.84 38.13
CA PHE A 264 14.26 11.43 38.26
C PHE A 264 15.23 10.67 39.18
N ALA A 265 14.74 9.69 39.97
CA ALA A 265 15.62 8.97 40.90
C ALA A 265 16.66 8.11 40.16
N ASN A 266 16.33 7.66 38.95
CA ASN A 266 17.22 6.91 38.07
C ASN A 266 16.78 7.05 36.61
N GLU A 267 17.56 6.44 35.70
CA GLU A 267 17.25 6.46 34.28
C GLU A 267 15.94 5.73 33.93
N TYR A 268 15.62 4.63 34.62
CA TYR A 268 14.39 3.88 34.39
C TYR A 268 13.13 4.74 34.62
N GLU A 269 13.09 5.53 35.71
CA GLU A 269 11.99 6.46 35.96
C GLU A 269 11.89 7.57 34.92
N ARG A 270 13.03 8.13 34.49
CA ARG A 270 13.08 9.13 33.41
C ARG A 270 12.46 8.59 32.12
N ARG A 271 12.87 7.39 31.71
CA ARG A 271 12.40 6.75 30.48
C ARG A 271 10.91 6.45 30.54
N ARG A 272 10.44 5.84 31.64
CA ARG A 272 9.00 5.57 31.82
C ARG A 272 8.16 6.84 31.78
N TRP A 273 8.62 7.90 32.44
CA TRP A 273 7.94 9.18 32.41
C TRP A 273 7.85 9.75 30.98
N ALA A 274 8.95 9.76 30.23
CA ALA A 274 8.96 10.29 28.87
C ALA A 274 8.01 9.50 27.95
N ILE A 275 8.04 8.16 28.02
CA ILE A 275 7.12 7.28 27.29
C ILE A 275 5.66 7.60 27.62
N GLN A 276 5.32 7.72 28.91
CA GLN A 276 3.96 8.05 29.34
C GLN A 276 3.51 9.41 28.79
N LYS A 277 4.39 10.43 28.80
CA LYS A 277 4.05 11.76 28.27
C LYS A 277 3.80 11.76 26.77
N LEU A 278 4.49 10.92 26.00
CA LEU A 278 4.20 10.78 24.58
C LEU A 278 2.91 10.00 24.32
N TRP A 279 2.55 9.01 25.15
CA TRP A 279 1.25 8.35 25.07
C TRP A 279 0.07 9.30 25.35
N GLU A 280 0.25 10.30 26.23
CA GLU A 280 -0.76 11.33 26.53
C GLU A 280 -1.16 12.19 25.30
N MET A 281 -0.41 12.14 24.20
CA MET A 281 -0.81 12.74 22.91
C MET A 281 -2.10 12.12 22.34
N GLY A 282 -2.41 10.86 22.68
CA GLY A 282 -3.66 10.20 22.32
C GLY A 282 -3.86 9.91 20.83
N ASP A 283 -5.08 9.49 20.48
CA ASP A 283 -5.48 9.06 19.13
C ASP A 283 -5.57 10.19 18.10
N ASP A 284 -5.74 11.42 18.55
CA ASP A 284 -5.91 12.57 17.65
C ASP A 284 -4.57 13.14 17.14
N LEU A 285 -3.48 12.94 17.90
CA LEU A 285 -2.17 13.54 17.60
C LEU A 285 -1.08 12.50 17.30
N LEU A 286 -1.05 11.35 17.99
CA LEU A 286 0.09 10.44 17.88
C LEU A 286 -0.03 9.48 16.69
N LEU A 287 0.95 9.53 15.79
CA LEU A 287 1.01 8.66 14.61
C LEU A 287 1.14 7.16 15.00
N PRO A 288 0.50 6.24 14.25
CA PRO A 288 0.61 4.79 14.51
C PRO A 288 2.05 4.25 14.54
N ARG A 289 2.94 4.76 13.68
CA ARG A 289 4.36 4.36 13.68
C ARG A 289 5.09 4.78 14.96
N TRP A 290 4.74 5.94 15.50
CA TRP A 290 5.27 6.40 16.77
C TRP A 290 4.70 5.64 17.97
N ARG A 291 3.45 5.16 17.90
CA ARG A 291 2.94 4.17 18.87
C ARG A 291 3.78 2.91 18.89
N GLY A 292 4.16 2.41 17.71
CA GLY A 292 5.07 1.27 17.61
C GLY A 292 6.45 1.54 18.25
N VAL A 293 6.98 2.76 18.10
CA VAL A 293 8.21 3.20 18.79
C VAL A 293 8.03 3.23 20.31
N LEU A 294 6.89 3.73 20.82
CA LEU A 294 6.60 3.72 22.25
C LEU A 294 6.47 2.30 22.80
N LEU A 295 5.74 1.42 22.11
CA LEU A 295 5.66 -0.01 22.46
C LEU A 295 7.05 -0.67 22.49
N THR A 296 7.94 -0.30 21.56
CA THR A 296 9.34 -0.77 21.56
C THR A 296 10.11 -0.25 22.77
N SER A 297 9.93 1.02 23.11
CA SER A 297 10.58 1.65 24.27
C SER A 297 10.15 0.98 25.57
N GLU A 298 8.86 0.64 25.69
CA GLU A 298 8.31 -0.13 26.82
C GLU A 298 8.85 -1.56 26.85
N ALA A 299 8.86 -2.25 25.72
CA ALA A 299 9.37 -3.62 25.61
C ALA A 299 10.85 -3.72 25.99
N GLU A 300 11.68 -2.74 25.62
CA GLU A 300 13.09 -2.69 26.01
C GLU A 300 13.26 -2.49 27.52
N LEU A 301 12.41 -1.67 28.16
CA LEU A 301 12.41 -1.51 29.62
C LEU A 301 11.95 -2.78 30.34
N GLU A 302 10.91 -3.44 29.85
CA GLU A 302 10.43 -4.72 30.37
C GLU A 302 11.52 -5.79 30.30
N ALA A 303 12.18 -5.91 29.15
CA ALA A 303 13.24 -6.89 28.95
C ALA A 303 14.45 -6.62 29.85
N ALA A 304 14.87 -5.36 29.98
CA ALA A 304 15.97 -4.96 30.86
C ALA A 304 15.67 -5.29 32.33
N ALA A 305 14.48 -4.94 32.82
CA ALA A 305 14.07 -5.22 34.19
C ALA A 305 13.99 -6.73 34.48
N ALA A 306 13.47 -7.53 33.54
CA ALA A 306 13.43 -8.98 33.68
C ALA A 306 14.82 -9.61 33.71
N MET A 307 15.77 -9.11 32.90
CA MET A 307 17.16 -9.56 32.94
C MET A 307 17.85 -9.20 34.27
N GLU A 308 17.59 -8.01 34.83
CA GLU A 308 18.10 -7.64 36.16
C GLU A 308 17.60 -8.60 37.24
N MET A 309 16.29 -8.92 37.26
CA MET A 309 15.72 -9.88 38.20
C MET A 309 16.30 -11.31 38.05
N GLN A 310 16.59 -11.75 36.81
CA GLN A 310 17.23 -13.04 36.57
C GLN A 310 18.67 -13.09 37.10
N ARG A 311 19.42 -11.98 37.03
CA ARG A 311 20.79 -11.89 37.55
C ARG A 311 20.84 -11.89 39.08
N ASP A 312 19.83 -11.31 39.73
CA ASP A 312 19.71 -11.30 41.20
C ASP A 312 19.18 -12.64 41.76
N GLY A 313 18.44 -13.41 40.95
CA GLY A 313 18.10 -14.79 41.23
C GLY A 313 19.28 -15.74 40.99
N ASN A 314 19.43 -16.80 41.79
CA ASN A 314 20.54 -17.78 41.70
C ASN A 314 20.47 -18.69 40.43
N GLY A 315 19.87 -18.21 39.34
CA GLY A 315 19.67 -18.92 38.08
C GLY A 315 20.68 -18.49 37.03
N GLY A 316 21.69 -19.33 36.79
CA GLY A 316 22.79 -19.09 35.84
C GLY A 316 22.41 -19.16 34.36
N GLY A 317 21.33 -18.51 33.93
CA GLY A 317 21.01 -18.31 32.52
C GLY A 317 21.61 -16.99 32.02
N ASN A 318 22.53 -17.06 31.05
CA ASN A 318 23.09 -15.89 30.35
C ASN A 318 22.29 -15.52 29.08
N ASP A 319 21.08 -16.06 28.92
CA ASP A 319 20.29 -15.84 27.71
C ASP A 319 19.79 -14.39 27.66
N VAL A 320 20.11 -13.69 26.57
CA VAL A 320 19.64 -12.32 26.33
C VAL A 320 18.14 -12.36 26.09
N LEU A 321 17.37 -11.73 27.00
CA LEU A 321 15.93 -11.60 26.82
C LEU A 321 15.65 -10.53 25.76
N LEU A 322 15.09 -10.93 24.63
CA LEU A 322 14.72 -10.01 23.56
C LEU A 322 13.42 -9.26 23.94
N PRO A 323 13.32 -7.95 23.66
CA PRO A 323 12.03 -7.27 23.75
C PRO A 323 11.05 -7.91 22.76
N TRP A 324 9.77 -8.00 23.10
CA TRP A 324 8.77 -8.67 22.26
C TRP A 324 8.49 -7.94 20.92
N VAL A 325 8.78 -6.64 20.85
CA VAL A 325 8.60 -5.78 19.67
C VAL A 325 9.78 -4.84 19.48
N ASN A 326 10.09 -4.55 18.21
CA ASN A 326 11.21 -3.74 17.76
C ASN A 326 10.81 -2.97 16.48
N ILE A 327 9.99 -1.94 16.65
CA ILE A 327 9.51 -1.04 15.61
C ILE A 327 10.30 0.27 15.73
N LYS A 328 11.18 0.52 14.75
CA LYS A 328 12.07 1.70 14.76
C LYS A 328 12.21 2.32 13.37
N PHE A 329 12.58 3.58 13.34
CA PHE A 329 12.87 4.29 12.10
C PHE A 329 14.33 4.10 11.72
N ALA A 330 14.56 3.53 10.53
CA ALA A 330 15.89 3.55 9.91
C ALA A 330 16.14 4.87 9.17
N ASN A 331 15.07 5.56 8.78
CA ASN A 331 15.14 6.82 8.04
C ASN A 331 14.01 7.75 8.46
N VAL A 332 14.16 9.03 8.12
CA VAL A 332 13.14 10.08 8.21
C VAL A 332 13.03 10.80 6.89
N ASN A 333 11.92 11.51 6.66
CA ASN A 333 11.75 12.38 5.50
C ASN A 333 11.98 13.85 5.89
N VAL A 334 13.09 14.43 5.42
CA VAL A 334 13.43 15.84 5.63
C VAL A 334 13.30 16.57 4.30
N GLY A 335 12.25 17.38 4.14
CA GLY A 335 12.05 18.19 2.93
C GLY A 335 11.89 17.38 1.64
N GLY A 336 11.34 16.16 1.72
CA GLY A 336 11.19 15.25 0.59
C GLY A 336 12.40 14.33 0.36
N VAL A 337 13.47 14.50 1.15
CA VAL A 337 14.68 13.68 1.08
C VAL A 337 14.66 12.63 2.18
N LYS A 338 14.95 11.38 1.79
CA LYS A 338 15.11 10.27 2.74
C LYS A 338 16.48 10.37 3.40
N THR A 339 16.49 10.62 4.70
CA THR A 339 17.70 10.84 5.51
C THR A 339 17.78 9.75 6.58
N PRO A 340 18.96 9.19 6.88
CA PRO A 340 19.14 8.28 8.02
C PRO A 340 18.60 8.87 9.32
N ALA A 341 17.91 8.06 10.13
CA ALA A 341 17.24 8.55 11.33
C ALA A 341 18.23 9.03 12.42
N ASP A 342 19.43 8.45 12.45
CA ASP A 342 20.53 8.82 13.34
C ASP A 342 21.18 10.19 13.02
N GLN A 343 20.78 10.81 11.90
CA GLN A 343 21.20 12.16 11.52
C GLN A 343 20.16 13.23 11.83
N ASN A 344 19.05 12.86 12.47
CA ASN A 344 17.99 13.79 12.81
C ASN A 344 18.08 14.25 14.27
N GLU A 345 18.30 15.55 14.49
CA GLU A 345 18.50 16.13 15.83
C GLU A 345 17.32 15.92 16.77
N GLU A 346 16.09 16.01 16.27
CA GLU A 346 14.87 15.78 17.06
C GLU A 346 14.83 14.32 17.56
N TYR A 347 15.19 13.38 16.71
CA TYR A 347 15.20 11.95 17.05
C TYR A 347 16.31 11.61 18.04
N LEU A 348 17.50 12.20 17.87
CA LEU A 348 18.60 12.07 18.82
C LEU A 348 18.21 12.65 20.19
N THR A 349 17.49 13.76 20.22
CA THR A 349 16.97 14.38 21.45
C THR A 349 16.00 13.44 22.16
N LEU A 350 15.01 12.90 21.44
CA LEU A 350 14.07 11.92 22.00
C LEU A 350 14.75 10.61 22.42
N GLN A 351 15.76 10.15 21.66
CA GLN A 351 16.55 8.98 22.04
C GLN A 351 17.34 9.21 23.33
N GLY A 352 17.84 10.43 23.58
CA GLY A 352 18.47 10.81 24.84
C GLY A 352 17.53 10.70 26.05
N LEU A 353 16.22 10.81 25.84
CA LEU A 353 15.19 10.56 26.86
C LEU A 353 14.84 9.08 27.02
N GLY A 354 15.42 8.21 26.19
CA GLY A 354 15.17 6.77 26.14
C GLY A 354 13.98 6.35 25.30
N ILE A 355 13.53 7.20 24.38
CA ILE A 355 12.57 6.81 23.35
C ILE A 355 13.32 6.08 22.24
N ALA A 356 13.01 4.81 22.00
CA ALA A 356 13.73 3.93 21.08
C ALA A 356 13.36 4.17 19.60
N ALA A 357 13.39 5.42 19.14
CA ALA A 357 12.93 5.82 17.80
C ALA A 357 13.89 5.44 16.67
N ILE A 358 15.20 5.50 16.92
CA ILE A 358 16.24 5.27 15.91
C ILE A 358 16.60 3.78 15.88
N GLY A 359 16.51 3.18 14.69
CA GLY A 359 16.89 1.80 14.43
C GLY A 359 17.89 1.70 13.28
N GLU A 360 18.68 0.63 13.30
CA GLU A 360 19.59 0.28 12.22
C GLU A 360 18.86 -0.11 10.94
N TYR A 361 19.55 0.02 9.80
CA TYR A 361 19.07 -0.60 8.58
C TYR A 361 19.14 -2.13 8.72
N VAL A 362 18.02 -2.80 8.43
CA VAL A 362 17.92 -4.26 8.40
C VAL A 362 17.47 -4.68 6.99
N SER A 363 18.29 -5.47 6.30
CA SER A 363 17.95 -5.96 4.96
C SER A 363 16.76 -6.92 4.97
N MET A 364 16.13 -7.18 3.81
CA MET A 364 15.02 -8.15 3.74
C MET A 364 15.45 -9.56 4.19
N ALA A 365 16.67 -9.98 3.85
CA ALA A 365 17.21 -11.28 4.26
C ALA A 365 17.49 -11.36 5.77
N GLU A 366 17.84 -10.24 6.42
CA GLU A 366 17.98 -10.17 7.87
C GLU A 366 16.60 -10.10 8.56
N GLN A 367 15.66 -9.32 8.02
CA GLN A 367 14.29 -9.26 8.52
C GLN A 367 13.60 -10.62 8.46
N ALA A 368 13.85 -11.43 7.42
CA ALA A 368 13.29 -12.78 7.28
C ALA A 368 13.68 -13.75 8.41
N LYS A 369 14.65 -13.41 9.27
CA LYS A 369 15.03 -14.23 10.43
C LYS A 369 14.16 -14.00 11.67
N PHE A 370 13.25 -13.03 11.61
CA PHE A 370 12.29 -12.76 12.69
C PHE A 370 11.02 -13.58 12.48
N LYS A 371 10.46 -14.08 13.57
CA LYS A 371 9.22 -14.88 13.58
C LYS A 371 8.00 -14.02 13.25
N TYR A 372 8.07 -12.72 13.55
CA TYR A 372 6.93 -11.83 13.41
C TYR A 372 7.31 -10.53 12.70
N HIS A 373 6.52 -10.16 11.70
CA HIS A 373 6.68 -8.92 10.95
C HIS A 373 5.42 -8.08 11.11
N ILE A 374 5.55 -6.76 11.22
CA ILE A 374 4.38 -5.86 11.17
C ILE A 374 4.48 -4.93 9.99
N ASP A 375 3.39 -4.75 9.25
CA ASP A 375 3.35 -3.80 8.14
C ASP A 375 2.63 -2.50 8.49
N LEU A 376 3.38 -1.43 8.83
CA LEU A 376 2.78 -0.18 9.27
C LEU A 376 2.46 0.80 8.13
N GLY A 377 1.17 1.00 7.88
CA GLY A 377 0.63 2.03 6.99
C GLY A 377 1.27 3.42 7.09
N GLY A 378 1.43 4.09 5.94
CA GLY A 378 2.02 5.43 5.81
C GLY A 378 1.05 6.46 5.25
N GLY A 379 1.51 7.30 4.32
CA GLY A 379 0.73 8.42 3.77
C GLY A 379 -0.60 8.00 3.15
N GLY A 380 -0.63 6.81 2.55
CA GLY A 380 -1.83 6.19 1.97
C GLY A 380 -2.63 5.31 2.94
N GLY A 381 -2.17 5.15 4.19
CA GLY A 381 -2.73 4.23 5.18
C GLY A 381 -2.30 2.77 4.98
N THR A 382 -1.66 2.42 3.87
CA THR A 382 -1.05 1.09 3.66
C THR A 382 0.46 1.23 3.44
N THR A 383 1.15 0.12 3.24
CA THR A 383 2.45 0.15 2.56
C THR A 383 2.27 -0.43 1.17
N TRP A 384 2.78 0.31 0.18
CA TRP A 384 2.62 -0.08 -1.22
C TRP A 384 3.35 -1.39 -1.50
N THR A 385 4.62 -1.52 -1.11
CA THR A 385 5.40 -2.73 -1.39
C THR A 385 5.49 -3.70 -0.21
N GLY A 386 5.41 -3.19 1.02
CA GLY A 386 5.84 -3.89 2.22
C GLY A 386 4.94 -5.05 2.65
N THR A 387 3.66 -5.06 2.29
CA THR A 387 2.76 -6.19 2.60
C THR A 387 3.19 -7.45 1.82
N ILE A 388 3.44 -7.35 0.51
CA ILE A 388 3.83 -8.50 -0.32
C ILE A 388 5.19 -9.04 0.13
N GLU A 389 6.15 -8.15 0.40
CA GLU A 389 7.48 -8.52 0.89
C GLU A 389 7.41 -9.31 2.20
N LYS A 390 6.55 -8.91 3.14
CA LYS A 390 6.40 -9.58 4.44
C LYS A 390 5.59 -10.86 4.37
N LEU A 391 4.60 -10.95 3.47
CA LEU A 391 3.89 -12.22 3.21
C LEU A 391 4.85 -13.29 2.69
N ALA A 392 5.88 -12.91 1.93
CA ALA A 392 6.87 -13.83 1.39
C ALA A 392 7.92 -14.30 2.42
N MET A 393 8.10 -13.58 3.53
CA MET A 393 9.04 -13.97 4.59
C MET A 393 8.52 -15.22 5.32
N PRO A 394 9.42 -16.05 5.91
CA PRO A 394 9.02 -17.26 6.61
C PRO A 394 8.28 -17.01 7.94
N GLY A 395 8.32 -15.77 8.46
CA GLY A 395 7.62 -15.34 9.67
C GLY A 395 6.18 -14.89 9.41
N LEU A 396 5.40 -14.76 10.48
CA LEU A 396 4.00 -14.36 10.46
C LEU A 396 3.84 -12.83 10.30
N LEU A 397 3.00 -12.42 9.36
CA LEU A 397 2.61 -11.03 9.17
C LEU A 397 1.48 -10.61 10.13
N PHE A 398 1.75 -9.57 10.90
CA PHE A 398 0.79 -8.71 11.58
C PHE A 398 0.45 -7.53 10.65
N HIS A 399 -0.74 -7.56 10.05
CA HIS A 399 -1.13 -6.54 9.08
C HIS A 399 -1.87 -5.38 9.77
N HIS A 400 -1.35 -4.16 9.65
CA HIS A 400 -1.98 -2.95 10.16
C HIS A 400 -3.23 -2.62 9.33
N VAL A 401 -4.41 -2.90 9.89
CA VAL A 401 -5.69 -2.67 9.22
C VAL A 401 -6.11 -1.22 9.41
N THR A 402 -6.04 -0.44 8.35
CA THR A 402 -6.36 1.01 8.35
C THR A 402 -7.66 1.28 7.59
N PRO A 403 -8.18 2.53 7.62
CA PRO A 403 -9.35 2.92 6.82
C PRO A 403 -9.15 2.84 5.30
N THR A 404 -7.96 2.49 4.81
CA THR A 404 -7.67 2.30 3.39
C THR A 404 -7.22 0.87 3.07
N LYS A 405 -7.25 0.54 1.78
CA LYS A 405 -6.77 -0.74 1.25
C LYS A 405 -6.18 -0.58 -0.14
N ASP A 406 -5.29 -1.50 -0.50
CA ASP A 406 -4.74 -1.62 -1.84
C ASP A 406 -5.49 -2.69 -2.64
N TRP A 407 -5.29 -2.68 -3.96
CA TRP A 407 -6.03 -3.49 -4.93
C TRP A 407 -6.10 -4.99 -4.62
N PHE A 408 -5.05 -5.59 -4.08
CA PHE A 408 -5.00 -7.03 -3.79
C PHE A 408 -5.43 -7.38 -2.35
N HIS A 409 -5.69 -6.40 -1.48
CA HIS A 409 -5.96 -6.67 -0.05
C HIS A 409 -7.24 -7.48 0.17
N ASP A 410 -8.23 -7.39 -0.72
CA ASP A 410 -9.46 -8.19 -0.62
C ASP A 410 -9.24 -9.68 -0.96
N LEU A 411 -8.11 -10.03 -1.58
CA LEU A 411 -7.70 -11.42 -1.77
C LEU A 411 -7.07 -12.02 -0.50
N LEU A 412 -6.65 -11.17 0.44
CA LEU A 412 -6.08 -11.62 1.71
C LEU A 412 -7.18 -11.82 2.75
N VAL A 413 -7.11 -12.94 3.47
CA VAL A 413 -8.14 -13.36 4.42
C VAL A 413 -7.53 -13.25 5.83
N PRO A 414 -8.10 -12.41 6.71
CA PRO A 414 -7.64 -12.30 8.08
C PRO A 414 -7.66 -13.66 8.78
N TRP A 415 -6.64 -13.96 9.58
CA TRP A 415 -6.41 -15.24 10.28
C TRP A 415 -6.17 -16.46 9.39
N GLU A 416 -6.11 -16.28 8.07
CA GLU A 416 -5.66 -17.31 7.12
C GLU A 416 -4.32 -16.92 6.49
N HIS A 417 -4.20 -15.69 5.99
CA HIS A 417 -2.99 -15.17 5.34
C HIS A 417 -2.14 -14.28 6.27
N TYR A 418 -2.75 -13.70 7.31
CA TYR A 418 -2.10 -12.75 8.23
C TYR A 418 -2.90 -12.59 9.53
N VAL A 419 -2.29 -12.05 10.59
CA VAL A 419 -3.00 -11.59 11.79
C VAL A 419 -3.37 -10.11 11.63
N PRO A 420 -4.67 -9.73 11.57
CA PRO A 420 -5.05 -8.32 11.48
C PRO A 420 -4.60 -7.58 12.74
N VAL A 421 -4.27 -6.29 12.69
CA VAL A 421 -3.94 -5.42 13.85
C VAL A 421 -4.72 -4.12 13.71
N ALA A 422 -5.24 -3.59 14.83
CA ALA A 422 -6.00 -2.35 14.83
C ALA A 422 -5.17 -1.15 14.34
N ALA A 423 -5.84 -0.14 13.76
CA ALA A 423 -5.21 1.06 13.20
C ALA A 423 -4.37 1.88 14.22
N ASP A 424 -4.68 1.69 15.49
CA ASP A 424 -4.10 2.39 16.64
C ASP A 424 -3.08 1.53 17.40
N LEU A 425 -2.82 0.31 16.92
CA LEU A 425 -1.96 -0.73 17.52
C LEU A 425 -2.36 -1.22 18.93
N SER A 426 -3.55 -0.87 19.41
CA SER A 426 -4.01 -1.17 20.77
C SER A 426 -4.08 -2.67 21.09
N ASP A 427 -4.24 -3.52 20.08
CA ASP A 427 -4.33 -4.97 20.22
C ASP A 427 -3.08 -5.75 19.81
N LEU A 428 -1.99 -5.05 19.48
CA LEU A 428 -0.75 -5.68 18.98
C LEU A 428 -0.14 -6.63 20.02
N ARG A 429 -0.02 -6.21 21.27
CA ARG A 429 0.57 -7.03 22.36
C ARG A 429 -0.21 -8.33 22.57
N ARG A 430 -1.54 -8.23 22.69
CA ARG A 430 -2.41 -9.41 22.86
C ARG A 430 -2.29 -10.38 21.69
N LYS A 431 -2.16 -9.88 20.47
CA LYS A 431 -2.01 -10.70 19.27
C LYS A 431 -0.64 -11.36 19.16
N TYR A 432 0.42 -10.69 19.62
CA TYR A 432 1.73 -11.30 19.80
C TYR A 432 1.67 -12.46 20.80
N GLU A 433 1.07 -12.25 21.97
CA GLU A 433 0.93 -13.28 23.01
C GLU A 433 0.08 -14.47 22.53
N TRP A 434 -0.95 -14.21 21.71
CA TRP A 434 -1.69 -15.26 21.03
C TRP A 434 -0.79 -16.09 20.11
N ALA A 435 0.06 -15.46 19.30
CA ALA A 435 0.93 -16.16 18.36
C ALA A 435 2.00 -17.01 19.09
N GLU A 436 2.57 -16.50 20.19
CA GLU A 436 3.51 -17.25 21.02
C GLU A 436 2.85 -18.44 21.74
N SER A 437 1.56 -18.33 22.11
CA SER A 437 0.81 -19.43 22.75
C SER A 437 0.17 -20.42 21.76
N HIS A 438 0.13 -20.09 20.47
CA HIS A 438 -0.44 -20.91 19.38
C HIS A 438 0.56 -21.04 18.21
N PRO A 439 1.76 -21.59 18.43
CA PRO A 439 2.84 -21.56 17.45
C PRO A 439 2.53 -22.37 16.19
N VAL A 440 1.74 -23.44 16.29
CA VAL A 440 1.34 -24.27 15.14
C VAL A 440 0.40 -23.49 14.22
N GLU A 441 -0.61 -22.84 14.80
CA GLU A 441 -1.56 -22.00 14.08
C GLU A 441 -0.86 -20.76 13.49
N ALA A 442 0.00 -20.10 14.27
CA ALA A 442 0.79 -18.95 13.83
C ALA A 442 1.67 -19.30 12.61
N ARG A 443 2.36 -20.45 12.65
CA ARG A 443 3.15 -20.96 11.52
C ARG A 443 2.26 -21.23 10.32
N GLN A 444 1.11 -21.88 10.51
CA GLN A 444 0.23 -22.19 9.39
C GLN A 444 -0.26 -20.93 8.65
N ILE A 445 -0.57 -19.86 9.38
CA ILE A 445 -0.94 -18.57 8.81
C ILE A 445 0.24 -17.94 8.03
N ALA A 446 1.46 -18.01 8.58
CA ALA A 446 2.66 -17.52 7.89
C ALA A 446 2.89 -18.25 6.56
N GLU A 447 2.80 -19.57 6.57
CA GLU A 447 2.95 -20.42 5.38
C GLU A 447 1.87 -20.14 4.32
N ASN A 448 0.62 -19.92 4.74
CA ASN A 448 -0.47 -19.51 3.85
C ASN A 448 -0.16 -18.17 3.17
N GLY A 449 0.31 -17.18 3.93
CA GLY A 449 0.77 -15.89 3.40
C GLY A 449 1.89 -16.05 2.37
N THR A 450 2.88 -16.90 2.69
CA THR A 450 3.99 -17.22 1.77
C THR A 450 3.48 -17.90 0.48
N ARG A 451 2.54 -18.83 0.59
CA ARG A 451 1.90 -19.46 -0.58
C ARG A 451 1.18 -18.45 -1.45
N PHE A 452 0.46 -17.50 -0.86
CA PHE A 452 -0.18 -16.41 -1.60
C PHE A 452 0.84 -15.54 -2.34
N ALA A 453 1.94 -15.15 -1.68
CA ALA A 453 3.00 -14.38 -2.32
C ALA A 453 3.68 -15.13 -3.48
N ARG A 454 3.92 -16.46 -3.33
CA ARG A 454 4.41 -17.30 -4.44
C ARG A 454 3.41 -17.38 -5.59
N TRP A 455 2.12 -17.51 -5.28
CA TRP A 455 1.06 -17.51 -6.30
C TRP A 455 1.05 -16.18 -7.06
N MET A 456 1.11 -15.03 -6.39
CA MET A 456 1.21 -13.72 -7.04
C MET A 456 2.40 -13.63 -8.01
N GLY A 457 3.54 -14.23 -7.65
CA GLY A 457 4.75 -14.31 -8.47
C GLY A 457 4.77 -15.47 -9.47
N SER A 458 3.64 -16.08 -9.80
CA SER A 458 3.54 -17.16 -10.80
C SER A 458 2.87 -16.69 -12.09
N LEU A 459 3.05 -17.44 -13.19
CA LEU A 459 2.35 -17.16 -14.45
C LEU A 459 0.82 -17.23 -14.30
N GLU A 460 0.34 -18.19 -13.50
CA GLU A 460 -1.09 -18.34 -13.21
C GLU A 460 -1.62 -17.14 -12.43
N GLY A 461 -0.94 -16.76 -11.34
CA GLY A 461 -1.34 -15.63 -10.51
C GLY A 461 -1.30 -14.31 -11.27
N LEU A 462 -0.21 -13.99 -11.98
CA LEU A 462 -0.15 -12.77 -12.79
C LEU A 462 -1.24 -12.71 -13.86
N SER A 463 -1.54 -13.83 -14.52
CA SER A 463 -2.63 -13.91 -15.50
C SER A 463 -3.98 -13.62 -14.87
N ARG A 464 -4.28 -14.22 -13.71
CA ARG A 464 -5.53 -13.98 -12.97
C ARG A 464 -5.63 -12.55 -12.46
N LEU A 465 -4.57 -12.04 -11.82
CA LEU A 465 -4.51 -10.68 -11.29
C LEU A 465 -4.66 -9.63 -12.40
N TYR A 466 -4.07 -9.86 -13.58
CA TYR A 466 -4.26 -8.98 -14.73
C TYR A 466 -5.72 -8.99 -15.21
N GLU A 467 -6.34 -10.16 -15.38
CA GLU A 467 -7.75 -10.21 -15.80
C GLU A 467 -8.68 -9.56 -14.76
N GLU A 468 -8.45 -9.81 -13.48
CA GLU A 468 -9.29 -9.33 -12.37
C GLU A 468 -9.13 -7.83 -12.10
N PHE A 469 -7.91 -7.30 -12.11
CA PHE A 469 -7.64 -5.92 -11.68
C PHE A 469 -7.24 -4.97 -12.80
N MET A 470 -7.03 -5.46 -14.03
CA MET A 470 -6.83 -4.62 -15.21
C MET A 470 -7.97 -4.78 -16.22
N VAL A 471 -8.21 -5.98 -16.73
CA VAL A 471 -9.18 -6.17 -17.82
C VAL A 471 -10.61 -5.97 -17.34
N THR A 472 -11.00 -6.60 -16.25
CA THR A 472 -12.38 -6.55 -15.75
C THR A 472 -12.83 -5.13 -15.37
N PRO A 473 -12.03 -4.32 -14.64
CA PRO A 473 -12.42 -2.95 -14.32
C PRO A 473 -12.53 -2.06 -15.56
N LEU A 474 -11.58 -2.18 -16.50
CA LEU A 474 -11.64 -1.44 -17.76
C LEU A 474 -12.87 -1.82 -18.58
N ARG A 475 -13.20 -3.11 -18.67
CA ARG A 475 -14.41 -3.61 -19.33
C ARG A 475 -15.66 -2.98 -18.72
N ASN A 476 -15.77 -3.00 -17.39
CA ASN A 476 -16.95 -2.51 -16.69
C ASN A 476 -17.14 -1.00 -16.87
N VAL A 477 -16.05 -0.23 -16.81
CA VAL A 477 -16.08 1.22 -17.05
C VAL A 477 -16.46 1.54 -18.51
N ILE A 478 -15.90 0.81 -19.48
CA ILE A 478 -16.25 0.95 -20.91
C ILE A 478 -17.74 0.69 -21.14
N LEU A 479 -18.29 -0.37 -20.52
CA LEU A 479 -19.70 -0.76 -20.69
C LEU A 479 -20.66 0.22 -20.01
N ALA A 480 -20.25 0.84 -18.90
CA ALA A 480 -21.05 1.84 -18.21
C ALA A 480 -21.05 3.21 -18.92
N TYR A 481 -20.02 3.52 -19.70
CA TYR A 481 -19.93 4.79 -20.41
C TYR A 481 -20.98 4.93 -21.52
N ARG A 482 -21.71 6.04 -21.49
CA ARG A 482 -22.66 6.45 -22.52
C ARG A 482 -22.01 7.45 -23.46
N PRO A 483 -22.24 7.34 -24.79
CA PRO A 483 -21.80 8.33 -25.74
C PRO A 483 -22.23 9.75 -25.35
N MET A 484 -21.39 10.73 -25.67
CA MET A 484 -21.65 12.12 -25.33
C MET A 484 -23.04 12.56 -25.84
N PRO A 485 -23.89 13.15 -24.97
CA PRO A 485 -25.19 13.64 -25.40
C PRO A 485 -25.04 14.82 -26.38
N PRO A 486 -25.96 15.00 -27.34
CA PRO A 486 -25.88 16.07 -28.34
C PRO A 486 -26.07 17.48 -27.76
N LYS A 487 -26.62 17.58 -26.54
CA LYS A 487 -26.80 18.81 -25.77
C LYS A 487 -26.25 18.63 -24.37
N ASP A 488 -25.76 19.71 -23.77
CA ASP A 488 -25.38 19.70 -22.36
C ASP A 488 -26.59 19.72 -21.41
N ARG A 489 -26.33 19.65 -20.10
CA ARG A 489 -27.36 19.74 -19.05
C ARG A 489 -28.15 21.06 -19.04
N GLN A 490 -27.67 22.10 -19.72
CA GLN A 490 -28.33 23.40 -19.88
C GLN A 490 -29.07 23.52 -21.22
N GLY A 491 -29.02 22.49 -22.07
CA GLY A 491 -29.68 22.43 -23.36
C GLY A 491 -28.86 23.02 -24.53
N LEU A 492 -27.60 23.41 -24.31
CA LEU A 492 -26.73 23.96 -25.34
C LEU A 492 -26.20 22.85 -26.26
N ALA A 493 -26.29 23.06 -27.57
CA ALA A 493 -25.88 22.06 -28.56
C ALA A 493 -24.35 21.90 -28.64
N ARG A 494 -23.89 20.65 -28.80
CA ARG A 494 -22.47 20.26 -28.87
C ARG A 494 -22.01 19.94 -30.30
N VAL A 495 -22.53 20.67 -31.28
CA VAL A 495 -22.28 20.39 -32.70
C VAL A 495 -20.79 20.47 -33.00
N GLY A 496 -20.22 19.38 -33.53
CA GLY A 496 -18.82 19.30 -33.95
C GLY A 496 -17.79 19.22 -32.81
N LYS A 497 -18.22 19.08 -31.56
CA LYS A 497 -17.30 18.96 -30.41
C LYS A 497 -16.95 17.50 -30.14
N SER A 498 -15.67 17.23 -29.86
CA SER A 498 -15.22 15.97 -29.26
C SER A 498 -15.47 15.95 -27.76
N VAL A 499 -15.34 14.77 -27.13
CA VAL A 499 -15.35 14.67 -25.66
C VAL A 499 -14.20 15.48 -25.05
N LEU A 500 -13.04 15.51 -25.71
CA LEU A 500 -11.88 16.28 -25.26
C LEU A 500 -12.17 17.79 -25.25
N ASP A 501 -12.80 18.32 -26.30
CA ASP A 501 -13.17 19.73 -26.39
C ASP A 501 -14.08 20.15 -25.24
N VAL A 502 -15.12 19.34 -24.98
CA VAL A 502 -16.07 19.60 -23.90
C VAL A 502 -15.39 19.60 -22.54
N ILE A 503 -14.47 18.66 -22.29
CA ILE A 503 -13.71 18.64 -21.03
C ILE A 503 -12.87 19.90 -20.89
N LEU A 504 -12.07 20.26 -21.90
CA LEU A 504 -11.17 21.41 -21.82
C LEU A 504 -11.93 22.74 -21.66
N GLU A 505 -13.03 22.93 -22.39
CA GLU A 505 -13.88 24.11 -22.26
C GLU A 505 -14.51 24.21 -20.86
N SER A 506 -14.96 23.09 -20.29
CA SER A 506 -15.57 23.05 -18.95
C SER A 506 -14.61 23.49 -17.83
N GLY A 507 -13.31 23.30 -18.05
CA GLY A 507 -12.26 23.72 -17.13
C GLY A 507 -12.03 25.23 -17.10
N ASN A 508 -12.59 26.01 -18.04
CA ASN A 508 -12.36 27.46 -18.15
C ASN A 508 -10.87 27.85 -18.09
N GLY A 509 -10.03 27.11 -18.82
CA GLY A 509 -8.57 27.29 -18.85
C GLY A 509 -7.80 26.62 -17.71
N SER A 510 -8.49 26.03 -16.72
CA SER A 510 -7.83 25.31 -15.63
C SER A 510 -7.49 23.85 -15.96
N PHE A 511 -8.14 23.24 -16.94
CA PHE A 511 -7.84 21.86 -17.33
C PHE A 511 -6.80 21.84 -18.44
N LYS A 512 -5.79 20.97 -18.31
CA LYS A 512 -4.64 20.92 -19.24
C LYS A 512 -4.35 19.50 -19.70
N VAL A 513 -4.09 19.31 -20.99
CA VAL A 513 -3.57 18.04 -21.51
C VAL A 513 -2.12 17.88 -21.04
N VAL A 514 -1.82 16.80 -20.33
CA VAL A 514 -0.50 16.53 -19.75
C VAL A 514 0.20 15.34 -20.42
N SER A 515 -0.54 14.51 -21.15
CA SER A 515 0.06 13.42 -21.94
C SER A 515 -0.80 13.05 -23.14
N ARG A 516 -0.14 12.66 -24.24
CA ARG A 516 -0.76 12.04 -25.43
C ARG A 516 -0.14 10.68 -25.68
N CYS A 517 -0.96 9.68 -25.94
CA CYS A 517 -0.54 8.30 -26.12
C CYS A 517 -1.17 7.69 -27.37
N THR A 518 -0.37 7.09 -28.25
CA THR A 518 -0.93 6.29 -29.35
C THR A 518 -1.32 4.89 -28.90
N GLY A 519 -0.75 4.36 -27.81
CA GLY A 519 -1.10 3.05 -27.25
C GLY A 519 -0.66 1.83 -28.06
N GLN A 520 0.14 2.00 -29.12
CA GLN A 520 0.53 0.88 -30.00
C GLN A 520 1.68 0.00 -29.47
N LYS A 521 2.54 0.56 -28.58
CA LYS A 521 3.63 -0.14 -27.87
C LYS A 521 3.97 0.59 -26.56
N GLY A 522 4.76 -0.09 -25.73
CA GLY A 522 5.57 0.35 -24.57
C GLY A 522 5.91 1.84 -24.38
N ILE A 523 6.20 2.55 -25.47
CA ILE A 523 6.97 3.80 -25.43
C ILE A 523 6.28 4.99 -26.13
N HIS A 524 5.02 4.85 -26.54
CA HIS A 524 4.35 5.86 -27.38
C HIS A 524 3.50 6.89 -26.62
N CYS A 525 3.71 7.04 -25.32
CA CYS A 525 3.18 8.18 -24.57
C CYS A 525 4.20 9.30 -24.54
N LYS A 526 3.82 10.49 -25.00
CA LYS A 526 4.63 11.70 -24.89
C LYS A 526 4.04 12.58 -23.78
N PRO A 527 4.85 13.03 -22.81
CA PRO A 527 4.40 14.08 -21.90
C PRO A 527 4.28 15.37 -22.70
N GLU A 528 3.24 16.16 -22.40
CA GLU A 528 3.20 17.55 -22.82
C GLU A 528 3.90 18.36 -21.75
N LEU A 529 5.21 18.55 -21.93
CA LEU A 529 5.98 19.45 -21.09
C LEU A 529 5.40 20.86 -21.28
N GLY A 530 4.78 21.35 -20.21
CA GLY A 530 4.29 22.72 -20.09
C GLY A 530 5.40 23.69 -19.76
#